data_AF-A0A534JIR8-F1
#
_entry.id   AF-A0A534JIR8-F1
#
_cell.length_a   1.000
_cell.length_b   1.000
_cell.length_c   1.000
_cell.angle_alpha   90.00
_cell.angle_beta   90.00
_cell.angle_gamma   90.00
#
_symmetry.space_group_name_H-M   'P 1'
#
loop_
_entity.id
_entity.type
_entity.pdbx_description
1 polymer ?
#
loop_
_entity_poly.entity_id
_entity_poly.type
_entity_poly.pdbx_seq_one_letter_code
_entity_poly.pdbx_strand_id
1 'polypeptide(L)'
;MNTNPFATTACEYGPRGFTKSFNAGTCFIDSPRLVIARLSIILSICSEFYPPRLKVFKRSAVLNPVEPREDCRSLSMSRKELVFRIGGAAGDGSASTAESLAKICTRSGLYAFTYTSYQSVIRGGHSWVQVRASEEPLLSQGERPQVLIALNQPTADIHAPQVREGGAIIFDSDSIKLDGLRIAEDVRRIGFPLSRVAREFSNNALMKNTVALGAAVRLFDMDLATVESAFATVWGRKKREIVDANVKAASAGYKHVDEDGGSLNLGMRYTGKARLLITGNQAIALGALAAGCKFLAQYPMTPASSIMHWMADHAPAHGVVVKQVEDELAAINMAIGAGFAGVRAMTATSGGGFSLMVEGLGQGGMVEAPVVAILCQRSGPSTGLPTKTEQG
;
A
#
# COMPACT_ATOMS: atom_id res chain seq x y z
N MET A 1 -43.03 12.94 -50.93
CA MET A 1 -42.51 11.58 -50.68
C MET A 1 -43.41 10.92 -49.65
N ASN A 2 -44.44 10.24 -50.14
CA ASN A 2 -45.35 9.33 -49.41
C ASN A 2 -44.58 8.02 -49.12
N THR A 3 -44.80 7.20 -48.08
CA THR A 3 -45.91 6.98 -47.12
C THR A 3 -45.41 6.02 -46.01
N ASN A 4 -46.00 6.11 -44.81
CA ASN A 4 -46.02 5.11 -43.71
C ASN A 4 -46.69 3.76 -44.17
N PRO A 5 -46.93 2.65 -43.40
CA PRO A 5 -46.55 2.19 -42.02
C PRO A 5 -46.34 0.62 -41.87
N PHE A 6 -46.18 0.09 -40.62
CA PHE A 6 -46.28 -1.34 -40.13
C PHE A 6 -45.23 -2.36 -40.66
N ALA A 7 -44.90 -3.52 -40.05
CA ALA A 7 -44.90 -4.12 -38.72
C ALA A 7 -44.22 -5.51 -38.85
N THR A 8 -43.70 -6.04 -37.74
CA THR A 8 -43.54 -7.48 -37.40
C THR A 8 -42.92 -8.47 -38.41
N THR A 9 -41.84 -9.12 -37.99
CA THR A 9 -41.69 -10.58 -38.14
C THR A 9 -41.08 -11.18 -36.87
N ALA A 10 -41.95 -11.79 -36.08
CA ALA A 10 -41.59 -12.82 -35.12
C ALA A 10 -41.13 -14.07 -35.88
N CYS A 11 -40.14 -14.78 -35.35
CA CYS A 11 -39.86 -16.15 -35.74
C CYS A 11 -40.18 -17.04 -34.52
N GLU A 12 -41.41 -17.53 -34.49
CA GLU A 12 -41.81 -18.65 -33.64
C GLU A 12 -41.48 -19.96 -34.34
N TYR A 13 -40.70 -20.81 -33.68
CA TYR A 13 -40.83 -22.26 -33.78
C TYR A 13 -40.70 -22.82 -32.36
N GLY A 14 -41.82 -23.20 -31.77
CA GLY A 14 -41.86 -24.23 -30.71
C GLY A 14 -42.36 -25.55 -31.31
N PRO A 15 -42.71 -26.55 -30.49
CA PRO A 15 -42.01 -27.07 -29.33
C PRO A 15 -41.89 -28.62 -29.40
N ARG A 16 -40.86 -29.19 -28.78
CA ARG A 16 -40.75 -30.61 -28.33
C ARG A 16 -39.32 -30.75 -27.79
N GLY A 17 -39.02 -30.92 -26.51
CA GLY A 17 -39.77 -31.48 -25.41
C GLY A 17 -38.80 -32.44 -24.71
N PHE A 18 -38.42 -32.12 -23.47
CA PHE A 18 -38.30 -33.02 -22.32
C PHE A 18 -37.31 -32.48 -21.28
N THR A 19 -37.91 -32.03 -20.15
CA THR A 19 -37.50 -32.27 -18.75
C THR A 19 -36.13 -31.76 -18.29
N LYS A 20 -35.97 -31.04 -17.18
CA LYS A 20 -36.70 -30.99 -15.91
C LYS A 20 -36.35 -29.66 -15.24
N SER A 21 -37.36 -28.97 -14.72
CA SER A 21 -37.20 -27.89 -13.77
C SER A 21 -36.63 -28.43 -12.46
N PHE A 22 -35.51 -27.85 -12.01
CA PHE A 22 -35.18 -27.79 -10.60
C PHE A 22 -34.90 -26.32 -10.27
N ASN A 23 -35.77 -25.76 -9.43
CA ASN A 23 -35.50 -24.55 -8.69
C ASN A 23 -34.19 -24.74 -7.92
N ALA A 24 -33.17 -23.95 -8.22
CA ALA A 24 -32.05 -23.74 -7.31
C ALA A 24 -32.30 -22.39 -6.63
N GLY A 25 -32.88 -22.46 -5.44
CA GLY A 25 -32.89 -21.34 -4.51
C GLY A 25 -31.47 -20.85 -4.26
N THR A 26 -31.33 -19.53 -4.22
CA THR A 26 -30.23 -18.81 -3.62
C THR A 26 -29.94 -19.36 -2.23
N CYS A 27 -28.86 -20.13 -2.10
CA CYS A 27 -28.33 -20.58 -0.84
C CYS A 27 -27.02 -19.83 -0.59
N PHE A 28 -27.06 -18.88 0.35
CA PHE A 28 -25.87 -18.27 0.93
C PHE A 28 -25.02 -19.38 1.56
N ILE A 29 -23.79 -19.56 1.09
CA ILE A 29 -22.81 -20.44 1.75
C ILE A 29 -21.95 -19.58 2.66
N ASP A 30 -22.43 -19.39 3.88
CA ASP A 30 -21.59 -19.09 5.04
C ASP A 30 -20.97 -20.41 5.53
N SER A 31 -19.66 -20.62 5.30
CA SER A 31 -18.73 -21.20 6.28
C SER A 31 -17.37 -21.61 5.66
N PRO A 32 -16.24 -21.38 6.37
CA PRO A 32 -14.88 -21.70 5.89
C PRO A 32 -14.48 -23.20 6.01
N ARG A 33 -15.42 -24.11 6.27
CA ARG A 33 -15.09 -25.52 6.57
C ARG A 33 -14.90 -26.42 5.34
N LEU A 34 -15.43 -26.05 4.18
CA LEU A 34 -15.34 -26.91 2.99
C LEU A 34 -14.00 -26.79 2.22
N VAL A 35 -13.26 -25.70 2.41
CA VAL A 35 -11.96 -25.47 1.74
C VAL A 35 -10.84 -26.31 2.37
N ILE A 36 -10.95 -26.63 3.65
CA ILE A 36 -9.94 -27.41 4.39
C ILE A 36 -9.99 -28.90 4.04
N ALA A 37 -11.15 -29.43 3.67
CA ALA A 37 -11.33 -30.84 3.31
C ALA A 37 -10.77 -31.21 1.93
N ARG A 38 -10.66 -30.24 1.00
CA ARG A 38 -10.05 -30.48 -0.32
C ARG A 38 -8.52 -30.35 -0.34
N LEU A 39 -7.94 -29.59 0.58
CA LEU A 39 -6.47 -29.50 0.71
C LEU A 39 -5.83 -30.78 1.28
N SER A 40 -6.56 -31.56 2.07
CA SER A 40 -6.05 -32.77 2.72
C SER A 40 -5.91 -33.94 1.74
N ILE A 41 -6.75 -34.00 0.70
CA ILE A 41 -6.68 -35.03 -0.35
C ILE A 41 -5.50 -34.76 -1.31
N ILE A 42 -5.22 -33.49 -1.62
CA ILE A 42 -4.10 -33.09 -2.49
C ILE A 42 -2.74 -33.38 -1.81
N LEU A 43 -2.64 -33.18 -0.49
CA LEU A 43 -1.43 -33.48 0.27
C LEU A 43 -1.16 -34.98 0.44
N SER A 44 -2.19 -35.84 0.37
CA SER A 44 -2.02 -37.30 0.45
C SER A 44 -1.44 -37.89 -0.83
N ILE A 45 -1.85 -37.37 -2.00
CA ILE A 45 -1.38 -37.84 -3.32
C ILE A 45 0.09 -37.47 -3.57
N CYS A 46 0.55 -36.33 -3.06
CA CYS A 46 1.96 -35.91 -3.21
C CYS A 46 2.96 -36.75 -2.37
N SER A 47 2.49 -37.58 -1.44
CA SER A 47 3.37 -38.36 -0.55
C SER A 47 3.78 -39.75 -1.08
N GLU A 48 3.16 -40.23 -2.17
CA GLU A 48 3.45 -41.56 -2.74
C GLU A 48 4.59 -41.55 -3.79
N PHE A 49 5.10 -40.39 -4.21
CA PHE A 49 6.04 -40.30 -5.35
C PHE A 49 7.49 -39.88 -5.02
N TYR A 50 7.87 -39.69 -3.75
CA TYR A 50 9.26 -39.31 -3.40
C TYR A 50 9.78 -40.01 -2.13
N PRO A 51 11.02 -40.59 -2.14
CA PRO A 51 11.61 -41.21 -0.96
C PRO A 51 12.08 -40.16 0.08
N PRO A 52 12.12 -40.51 1.39
CA PRO A 52 12.11 -39.53 2.47
C PRO A 52 13.52 -39.12 2.91
N ARG A 53 13.84 -37.83 2.80
CA ARG A 53 14.85 -37.19 3.68
C ARG A 53 14.40 -35.78 4.05
N LEU A 54 13.43 -35.67 4.96
CA LEU A 54 13.28 -34.50 5.83
C LEU A 54 12.54 -34.91 7.11
N LYS A 55 13.20 -34.68 8.26
CA LYS A 55 12.63 -34.92 9.59
C LYS A 55 11.42 -34.01 9.80
N VAL A 56 10.23 -34.61 9.86
CA VAL A 56 8.97 -33.92 10.17
C VAL A 56 8.91 -33.66 11.68
N PHE A 57 8.80 -32.39 12.08
CA PHE A 57 8.41 -31.99 13.43
C PHE A 57 6.98 -32.48 13.69
N LYS A 58 6.81 -33.31 14.73
CA LYS A 58 5.50 -33.77 15.20
C LYS A 58 4.60 -32.58 15.59
N ARG A 59 3.42 -32.48 14.96
CA ARG A 59 2.31 -31.62 15.40
C ARG A 59 1.66 -32.20 16.66
N SER A 60 1.42 -31.36 17.65
CA SER A 60 0.45 -31.57 18.72
C SER A 60 -0.05 -30.21 19.22
N ALA A 61 -1.18 -29.76 18.68
CA ALA A 61 -2.11 -28.87 19.36
C ALA A 61 -3.42 -28.89 18.57
N VAL A 62 -4.42 -29.59 19.11
CA VAL A 62 -5.81 -29.53 18.66
C VAL A 62 -6.30 -28.11 18.96
N LEU A 63 -6.62 -27.34 17.92
CA LEU A 63 -7.25 -26.04 18.07
C LEU A 63 -8.72 -26.24 18.44
N ASN A 64 -9.07 -25.94 19.69
CA ASN A 64 -10.46 -25.84 20.10
C ASN A 64 -11.14 -24.68 19.34
N PRO A 65 -12.42 -24.84 18.93
CA PRO A 65 -13.16 -23.76 18.29
C PRO A 65 -13.35 -22.60 19.27
N VAL A 66 -12.88 -21.42 18.87
CA VAL A 66 -13.08 -20.19 19.63
C VAL A 66 -14.54 -19.76 19.45
N GLU A 67 -15.29 -19.69 20.56
CA GLU A 67 -16.64 -19.15 20.58
C GLU A 67 -16.66 -17.68 20.13
N PRO A 68 -17.73 -17.23 19.45
CA PRO A 68 -17.85 -15.85 19.01
C PRO A 68 -17.87 -14.94 20.24
N ARG A 69 -16.85 -14.08 20.38
CA ARG A 69 -16.82 -13.05 21.41
C ARG A 69 -17.94 -12.06 21.12
N GLU A 70 -19.00 -12.13 21.93
CA GLU A 70 -19.90 -11.01 22.12
C GLU A 70 -19.09 -9.81 22.63
N ASP A 71 -19.42 -8.64 22.08
CA ASP A 71 -18.88 -7.31 22.42
C ASP A 71 -17.65 -6.82 21.62
N CYS A 72 -17.91 -6.37 20.39
CA CYS A 72 -16.96 -5.62 19.55
C CYS A 72 -16.97 -4.11 19.86
N ARG A 73 -17.67 -3.65 20.92
CA ARG A 73 -17.78 -2.21 21.27
C ARG A 73 -17.01 -1.81 22.54
N SER A 74 -16.42 -2.76 23.28
CA SER A 74 -15.73 -2.46 24.55
C SER A 74 -14.20 -2.67 24.56
N LEU A 75 -13.57 -2.96 23.41
CA LEU A 75 -12.10 -3.01 23.29
C LEU A 75 -11.46 -1.62 23.08
N SER A 76 -11.91 -0.59 23.81
CA SER A 76 -11.21 0.70 23.88
C SER A 76 -10.27 0.76 25.08
N MET A 77 -9.39 -0.23 25.25
CA MET A 77 -8.09 0.10 25.83
C MET A 77 -7.40 0.97 24.78
N SER A 78 -7.14 2.24 25.07
CA SER A 78 -6.55 3.19 24.11
C SER A 78 -5.26 2.61 23.56
N ARG A 79 -5.30 2.06 22.35
CA ARG A 79 -4.13 1.48 21.72
C ARG A 79 -3.13 2.62 21.56
N LYS A 80 -1.93 2.44 22.10
CA LYS A 80 -0.84 3.41 21.94
C LYS A 80 -0.42 3.39 20.48
N GLU A 81 -0.98 4.34 19.76
CA GLU A 81 -0.79 4.49 18.33
C GLU A 81 -0.63 5.94 17.97
N LEU A 82 0.02 6.12 16.84
CA LEU A 82 0.17 7.38 16.18
C LEU A 82 -0.42 7.25 14.78
N VAL A 83 -1.24 8.21 14.38
CA VAL A 83 -1.68 8.35 12.99
C VAL A 83 -1.24 9.70 12.48
N PHE A 84 -0.34 9.69 11.51
CA PHE A 84 0.18 10.87 10.86
C PHE A 84 -0.37 10.95 9.44
N ARG A 85 -0.84 12.12 9.00
CA ARG A 85 -1.22 12.38 7.61
C ARG A 85 -0.47 13.59 7.09
N ILE A 86 0.04 13.48 5.88
CA ILE A 86 0.58 14.61 5.13
C ILE A 86 -0.15 14.72 3.79
N GLY A 87 -0.54 15.93 3.42
CA GLY A 87 -1.19 16.19 2.14
C GLY A 87 -0.57 17.37 1.41
N GLY A 88 -0.72 17.37 0.10
CA GLY A 88 -0.25 18.42 -0.80
C GLY A 88 -0.56 18.09 -2.26
N ALA A 89 -0.09 18.93 -3.17
CA ALA A 89 -0.20 18.66 -4.59
C ALA A 89 0.78 17.57 -5.04
N ALA A 90 0.47 16.84 -6.11
CA ALA A 90 1.45 15.93 -6.69
C ALA A 90 2.67 16.74 -7.18
N GLY A 91 3.83 16.46 -6.56
CA GLY A 91 5.06 17.24 -6.73
C GLY A 91 5.55 17.92 -5.45
N ASP A 92 4.69 18.10 -4.44
CA ASP A 92 5.04 18.79 -3.18
C ASP A 92 5.90 17.94 -2.24
N GLY A 93 6.23 16.68 -2.57
CA GLY A 93 7.08 15.82 -1.74
C GLY A 93 6.40 15.22 -0.50
N SER A 94 5.07 15.10 -0.51
CA SER A 94 4.29 14.44 0.55
C SER A 94 4.71 12.98 0.75
N ALA A 95 4.88 12.23 -0.34
CA ALA A 95 5.25 10.81 -0.31
C ALA A 95 6.64 10.57 0.30
N SER A 96 7.66 11.34 -0.09
CA SER A 96 9.02 11.19 0.46
C SER A 96 9.10 11.53 1.93
N THR A 97 8.29 12.50 2.38
CA THR A 97 8.21 12.90 3.79
C THR A 97 7.56 11.81 4.62
N ALA A 98 6.44 11.24 4.15
CA ALA A 98 5.78 10.12 4.80
C ALA A 98 6.66 8.86 4.83
N GLU A 99 7.39 8.56 3.74
CA GLU A 99 8.34 7.44 3.72
C GLU A 99 9.46 7.64 4.74
N SER A 100 10.00 8.86 4.85
CA SER A 100 11.03 9.19 5.83
C SER A 100 10.51 8.99 7.26
N LEU A 101 9.29 9.45 7.54
CA LEU A 101 8.65 9.23 8.85
C LEU A 101 8.41 7.74 9.13
N ALA A 102 7.90 6.98 8.17
CA ALA A 102 7.68 5.53 8.33
C ALA A 102 9.00 4.80 8.62
N LYS A 103 10.10 5.19 7.97
CA LYS A 103 11.45 4.68 8.27
C LYS A 103 11.92 5.08 9.66
N ILE A 104 11.67 6.31 10.10
CA ILE A 104 11.95 6.75 11.48
C ILE A 104 11.19 5.86 12.48
N CYS A 105 9.88 5.68 12.31
CA CYS A 105 9.05 4.86 13.20
C CYS A 105 9.56 3.42 13.30
N THR A 106 9.82 2.78 12.15
CA THR A 106 10.27 1.38 12.10
C THR A 106 11.67 1.15 12.68
N ARG A 107 12.56 2.13 12.54
CA ARG A 107 13.90 2.10 13.17
C ARG A 107 13.84 2.33 14.67
N SER A 108 12.87 3.14 15.11
CA SER A 108 12.61 3.37 16.54
C SER A 108 11.94 2.17 17.22
N GLY A 109 11.66 1.10 16.49
CA GLY A 109 11.10 -0.15 17.02
C GLY A 109 9.59 -0.27 16.94
N LEU A 110 8.89 0.70 16.34
CA LEU A 110 7.45 0.65 16.13
C LEU A 110 7.09 -0.16 14.89
N TYR A 111 5.91 -0.77 14.91
CA TYR A 111 5.26 -1.24 13.69
C TYR A 111 4.72 -0.04 12.92
N ALA A 112 4.82 -0.04 11.60
CA ALA A 112 4.28 1.01 10.75
C ALA A 112 3.42 0.43 9.62
N PHE A 113 2.33 1.12 9.31
CA PHE A 113 1.47 0.87 8.16
C PHE A 113 1.35 2.17 7.38
N THR A 114 1.60 2.14 6.08
CA THR A 114 1.49 3.32 5.21
C THR A 114 0.37 3.15 4.19
N TYR A 115 -0.34 4.24 3.91
CA TYR A 115 -1.35 4.28 2.86
C TYR A 115 -1.21 5.57 2.05
N THR A 116 -1.19 5.44 0.73
CA THR A 116 -1.04 6.56 -0.20
C THR A 116 -2.32 6.69 -1.00
N SER A 117 -2.91 7.88 -0.99
CA SER A 117 -4.03 8.24 -1.87
C SER A 117 -3.59 9.32 -2.85
N TYR A 118 -3.72 9.00 -4.14
CA TYR A 118 -3.39 9.90 -5.23
C TYR A 118 -4.41 9.77 -6.36
N GLN A 119 -4.45 10.80 -7.20
CA GLN A 119 -5.29 10.85 -8.38
C GLN A 119 -4.50 10.35 -9.60
N SER A 120 -5.19 9.97 -10.68
CA SER A 120 -4.56 9.55 -11.93
C SER A 120 -4.03 10.74 -12.74
N VAL A 121 -3.23 11.60 -12.10
CA VAL A 121 -2.58 12.79 -12.67
C VAL A 121 -1.11 12.83 -12.25
N ILE A 122 -0.22 13.22 -13.16
CA ILE A 122 1.24 13.21 -12.91
C ILE A 122 1.70 14.43 -12.11
N ARG A 123 1.05 15.58 -12.29
CA ARG A 123 1.34 16.83 -11.55
C ARG A 123 0.04 17.50 -11.11
N GLY A 124 0.08 18.18 -9.98
CA GLY A 124 -1.08 18.83 -9.41
C GLY A 124 -2.06 17.84 -8.78
N GLY A 125 -3.33 18.23 -8.66
CA GLY A 125 -4.32 17.44 -7.94
C GLY A 125 -4.05 17.37 -6.44
N HIS A 126 -4.95 16.73 -5.69
CA HIS A 126 -4.75 16.52 -4.25
C HIS A 126 -4.23 15.10 -4.00
N SER A 127 -3.15 15.00 -3.24
CA SER A 127 -2.57 13.74 -2.80
C SER A 127 -2.31 13.78 -1.31
N TRP A 128 -2.43 12.63 -0.65
CA TRP A 128 -2.07 12.52 0.75
C TRP A 128 -1.53 11.13 1.07
N VAL A 129 -0.70 11.07 2.09
CA VAL A 129 -0.11 9.84 2.61
C VAL A 129 -0.34 9.80 4.10
N GLN A 130 -0.76 8.63 4.60
CA GLN A 130 -0.91 8.38 6.02
C GLN A 130 0.08 7.33 6.47
N VAL A 131 0.70 7.59 7.62
CA VAL A 131 1.59 6.69 8.32
C VAL A 131 0.94 6.43 9.67
N ARG A 132 0.55 5.18 9.92
CA ARG A 132 0.13 4.72 11.24
C ARG A 132 1.27 3.96 11.88
N ALA A 133 1.61 4.27 13.13
CA ALA A 133 2.64 3.58 13.87
C ALA A 133 2.12 3.13 15.25
N SER A 134 2.55 1.98 15.74
CA SER A 134 2.14 1.47 17.06
C SER A 134 3.22 0.57 17.68
N GLU A 135 3.17 0.41 19.00
CA GLU A 135 3.96 -0.61 19.71
C GLU A 135 3.58 -2.04 19.29
N GLU A 136 2.37 -2.23 18.76
CA GLU A 136 1.82 -3.51 18.37
C GLU A 136 1.62 -3.63 16.84
N PRO A 137 1.53 -4.86 16.30
CA PRO A 137 1.21 -5.07 14.89
C PRO A 137 -0.04 -4.33 14.43
N LEU A 138 0.05 -3.72 13.25
CA LEU A 138 -1.02 -2.96 12.59
C LEU A 138 -1.52 -3.75 11.39
N LEU A 139 -2.85 -3.84 11.25
CA LEU A 139 -3.51 -4.55 10.14
C LEU A 139 -4.30 -3.61 9.22
N SER A 140 -4.34 -2.31 9.54
CA SER A 140 -5.03 -1.31 8.74
C SER A 140 -4.40 0.06 8.89
N GLN A 141 -4.68 0.93 7.92
CA GLN A 141 -4.20 2.31 7.86
C GLN A 141 -4.80 3.22 8.94
N GLY A 142 -5.96 2.87 9.51
CA GLY A 142 -6.73 3.76 10.39
C GLY A 142 -7.44 4.88 9.63
N GLU A 143 -8.34 5.60 10.29
CA GLU A 143 -9.21 6.57 9.62
C GLU A 143 -8.78 8.04 9.83
N ARG A 144 -8.80 8.52 11.07
CA ARG A 144 -8.50 9.93 11.40
C ARG A 144 -7.04 10.14 11.81
N PRO A 145 -6.36 11.21 11.34
CA PRO A 145 -5.02 11.54 11.79
C PRO A 145 -5.01 12.12 13.21
N GLN A 146 -3.99 11.75 14.00
CA GLN A 146 -3.61 12.46 15.22
C GLN A 146 -2.78 13.70 14.90
N VAL A 147 -1.90 13.62 13.89
CA VAL A 147 -1.10 14.75 13.41
C VAL A 147 -1.27 14.93 11.91
N LEU A 148 -1.56 16.16 11.48
CA LEU A 148 -1.66 16.57 10.09
C LEU A 148 -0.52 17.52 9.73
N ILE A 149 0.21 17.23 8.65
CA ILE A 149 1.02 18.23 7.94
C ILE A 149 0.25 18.70 6.72
N ALA A 150 -0.16 19.97 6.73
CA ALA A 150 -0.77 20.63 5.58
C ALA A 150 0.29 21.37 4.78
N LEU A 151 0.63 20.89 3.57
CA LEU A 151 1.60 21.55 2.69
C LEU A 151 1.00 22.68 1.84
N ASN A 152 -0.33 22.72 1.74
CA ASN A 152 -1.11 23.72 1.01
C ASN A 152 -2.51 23.90 1.63
N GLN A 153 -3.22 24.96 1.21
CA GLN A 153 -4.55 25.28 1.71
C GLN A 153 -5.59 24.17 1.48
N PRO A 154 -5.71 23.54 0.28
CA PRO A 154 -6.67 22.45 0.09
C PRO A 154 -6.46 21.26 1.04
N THR A 155 -5.23 20.98 1.45
CA THR A 155 -4.95 19.94 2.45
C THR A 155 -5.53 20.31 3.81
N ALA A 156 -5.39 21.57 4.22
CA ALA A 156 -5.98 22.05 5.47
C ALA A 156 -7.51 21.98 5.41
N ASP A 157 -8.11 22.49 4.33
CA ASP A 157 -9.57 22.52 4.15
C ASP A 157 -10.19 21.11 4.23
N ILE A 158 -9.54 20.12 3.61
CA ILE A 158 -10.05 18.75 3.53
C ILE A 158 -9.79 17.97 4.83
N HIS A 159 -8.60 18.09 5.42
CA HIS A 159 -8.12 17.15 6.44
C HIS A 159 -8.03 17.74 7.85
N ALA A 160 -7.94 19.06 8.02
CA ALA A 160 -7.89 19.67 9.36
C ALA A 160 -9.14 19.34 10.21
N PRO A 161 -10.37 19.32 9.65
CA PRO A 161 -11.56 18.90 10.40
C PRO A 161 -11.58 17.41 10.80
N GLN A 162 -10.69 16.60 10.24
CA GLN A 162 -10.60 15.17 10.52
C GLN A 162 -9.58 14.84 11.61
N VAL A 163 -8.80 15.82 12.08
CA VAL A 163 -7.80 15.62 13.12
C VAL A 163 -8.50 15.24 14.43
N ARG A 164 -7.99 14.20 15.09
CA ARG A 164 -8.50 13.71 16.37
C ARG A 164 -8.33 14.75 17.47
N GLU A 165 -9.23 14.73 18.46
CA GLU A 165 -9.07 15.45 19.73
C GLU A 165 -7.69 15.15 20.36
N GLY A 166 -7.09 16.17 20.98
CA GLY A 166 -5.71 16.16 21.47
C GLY A 166 -4.64 16.03 20.38
N GLY A 167 -5.02 16.24 19.11
CA GLY A 167 -4.14 16.16 17.96
C GLY A 167 -3.37 17.45 17.68
N ALA A 168 -2.67 17.49 16.55
CA ALA A 168 -1.96 18.68 16.10
C ALA A 168 -1.99 18.86 14.58
N ILE A 169 -1.96 20.12 14.15
CA ILE A 169 -1.86 20.52 12.75
C ILE A 169 -0.59 21.35 12.58
N ILE A 170 0.31 20.90 11.73
CA ILE A 170 1.50 21.64 11.30
C ILE A 170 1.21 22.26 9.93
N PHE A 171 1.41 23.57 9.81
CA PHE A 171 1.14 24.30 8.58
C PHE A 171 2.06 25.53 8.46
N ASP A 172 2.21 26.01 7.22
CA ASP A 172 2.96 27.22 6.95
C ASP A 172 2.08 28.46 7.18
N SER A 173 2.36 29.20 8.25
CA SER A 173 1.55 30.36 8.66
C SER A 173 1.51 31.49 7.64
N ASP A 174 2.51 31.58 6.75
CA ASP A 174 2.56 32.62 5.72
C ASP A 174 1.59 32.34 4.55
N SER A 175 1.17 31.09 4.36
CA SER A 175 0.45 30.65 3.15
C SER A 175 -0.84 29.87 3.40
N ILE A 176 -1.05 29.39 4.63
CA ILE A 176 -2.20 28.55 4.99
C ILE A 176 -2.95 29.19 6.15
N LYS A 177 -4.26 29.30 6.01
CA LYS A 177 -5.18 29.81 7.02
C LYS A 177 -6.08 28.69 7.51
N LEU A 178 -6.27 28.61 8.82
CA LEU A 178 -7.19 27.65 9.44
C LEU A 178 -8.52 28.29 9.87
N ASP A 179 -8.69 29.58 9.63
CA ASP A 179 -9.87 30.35 10.04
C ASP A 179 -11.13 29.80 9.36
N GLY A 180 -12.20 29.61 10.14
CA GLY A 180 -13.48 29.09 9.66
C GLY A 180 -13.53 27.57 9.46
N LEU A 181 -12.44 26.85 9.67
CA LEU A 181 -12.44 25.38 9.65
C LEU A 181 -12.97 24.82 10.97
N ARG A 182 -13.79 23.77 10.89
CA ARG A 182 -14.33 23.05 12.06
C ARG A 182 -13.27 22.14 12.66
N ILE A 183 -12.41 22.68 13.51
CA ILE A 183 -11.33 21.97 14.19
C ILE A 183 -11.67 21.90 15.69
N ALA A 184 -11.48 20.74 16.31
CA ALA A 184 -11.70 20.57 17.75
C ALA A 184 -10.84 21.56 18.58
N GLU A 185 -11.35 21.99 19.73
CA GLU A 185 -10.74 23.08 20.52
C GLU A 185 -9.35 22.70 21.04
N ASP A 186 -9.19 21.44 21.44
CA ASP A 186 -7.98 20.86 22.03
C ASP A 186 -6.92 20.42 20.99
N VAL A 187 -7.20 20.63 19.70
CA VAL A 187 -6.21 20.40 18.62
C VAL A 187 -5.23 21.56 18.58
N ARG A 188 -3.94 21.23 18.74
CA ARG A 188 -2.84 22.21 18.69
C ARG A 188 -2.60 22.69 17.27
N ARG A 189 -2.53 24.01 17.09
CA ARG A 189 -2.33 24.68 15.79
C ARG A 189 -0.88 25.16 15.71
N ILE A 190 0.01 24.29 15.21
CA ILE A 190 1.45 24.55 15.09
C ILE A 190 1.72 25.32 13.79
N GLY A 191 1.42 26.63 13.79
CA GLY A 191 1.59 27.51 12.65
C GLY A 191 2.86 28.35 12.74
N PHE A 192 3.78 28.17 11.79
CA PHE A 192 5.00 28.97 11.70
C PHE A 192 5.50 29.06 10.25
N PRO A 193 6.39 30.00 9.88
CA PRO A 193 6.72 30.27 8.48
C PRO A 193 7.69 29.22 7.93
N LEU A 194 7.20 28.00 7.71
CA LEU A 194 7.96 26.81 7.28
C LEU A 194 8.83 27.12 6.06
N SER A 195 8.27 27.77 5.04
CA SER A 195 9.00 28.11 3.81
C SER A 195 10.10 29.14 4.05
N ARG A 196 9.91 30.07 5.00
CA ARG A 196 10.92 31.09 5.34
C ARG A 196 12.09 30.46 6.08
N VAL A 197 11.81 29.64 7.10
CA VAL A 197 12.82 28.88 7.84
C VAL A 197 13.59 27.95 6.91
N ALA A 198 12.90 27.27 5.99
CA ALA A 198 13.53 26.39 5.02
C ALA A 198 14.53 27.10 4.10
N ARG A 199 14.26 28.36 3.71
CA ARG A 199 15.13 29.17 2.84
C ARG A 199 16.46 29.53 3.48
N GLU A 200 16.56 29.54 4.81
CA GLU A 200 17.83 29.76 5.52
C GLU A 200 18.84 28.63 5.28
N PHE A 201 18.34 27.43 4.95
CA PHE A 201 19.16 26.23 4.75
C PHE A 201 19.28 25.80 3.29
N SER A 202 18.29 26.13 2.45
CA SER A 202 18.31 25.76 1.02
C SER A 202 17.35 26.59 0.18
N ASN A 203 17.73 26.86 -1.07
CA ASN A 203 16.84 27.43 -2.07
C ASN A 203 15.78 26.43 -2.60
N ASN A 204 15.85 25.16 -2.19
CA ASN A 204 14.86 24.17 -2.58
C ASN A 204 13.56 24.35 -1.79
N ALA A 205 12.47 24.70 -2.46
CA ALA A 205 11.15 24.88 -1.86
C ALA A 205 10.64 23.64 -1.10
N LEU A 206 11.09 22.43 -1.46
CA LEU A 206 10.70 21.18 -0.77
C LEU A 206 11.32 21.05 0.63
N MET A 207 12.30 21.88 0.97
CA MET A 207 12.95 21.86 2.29
C MET A 207 11.96 22.23 3.41
N LYS A 208 10.85 22.92 3.12
CA LYS A 208 9.77 23.16 4.09
C LYS A 208 9.23 21.85 4.68
N ASN A 209 9.23 20.76 3.90
CA ASN A 209 8.77 19.46 4.35
C ASN A 209 9.72 18.86 5.39
N THR A 210 11.03 19.12 5.25
CA THR A 210 12.04 18.68 6.20
C THR A 210 11.85 19.39 7.54
N VAL A 211 11.58 20.70 7.52
CA VAL A 211 11.23 21.48 8.72
C VAL A 211 9.96 20.90 9.36
N ALA A 212 8.90 20.68 8.57
CA ALA A 212 7.65 20.11 9.07
C ALA A 212 7.82 18.68 9.61
N LEU A 213 8.69 17.87 9.02
CA LEU A 213 9.03 16.53 9.50
C LEU A 213 9.72 16.58 10.86
N GLY A 214 10.66 17.52 11.07
CA GLY A 214 11.29 17.73 12.37
C GLY A 214 10.29 18.13 13.47
N ALA A 215 9.35 19.02 13.14
CA ALA A 215 8.23 19.37 14.02
C ALA A 215 7.37 18.14 14.37
N ALA A 216 7.02 17.32 13.37
CA ALA A 216 6.24 16.10 13.59
C ALA A 216 6.95 15.10 14.49
N VAL A 217 8.27 14.91 14.32
CA VAL A 217 9.07 14.04 15.21
C VAL A 217 8.98 14.51 16.66
N ARG A 218 9.14 15.82 16.93
CA ARG A 218 9.05 16.34 18.30
C ARG A 218 7.69 16.08 18.92
N LEU A 219 6.61 16.26 18.15
CA LEU A 219 5.24 15.96 18.60
C LEU A 219 5.08 14.49 19.03
N PHE A 220 5.88 13.60 18.44
CA PHE A 220 5.88 12.17 18.78
C PHE A 220 6.80 11.79 19.92
N ASP A 221 7.44 12.74 20.60
CA ASP A 221 8.35 12.44 21.70
C ASP A 221 9.54 11.56 21.28
N MET A 222 9.91 11.61 20.00
CA MET A 222 11.12 10.96 19.49
C MET A 222 12.30 11.91 19.59
N ASP A 223 13.45 11.42 20.04
CA ASP A 223 14.66 12.22 20.12
C ASP A 223 15.20 12.62 18.74
N LEU A 224 15.77 13.83 18.65
CA LEU A 224 16.37 14.40 17.45
C LEU A 224 17.51 13.52 16.91
N ALA A 225 18.24 12.80 17.75
CA ALA A 225 19.26 11.85 17.29
C ALA A 225 18.66 10.72 16.41
N THR A 226 17.42 10.32 16.67
CA THR A 226 16.70 9.33 15.86
C THR A 226 16.42 9.87 14.47
N VAL A 227 16.10 11.17 14.38
CA VAL A 227 15.94 11.92 13.14
C VAL A 227 17.26 11.93 12.39
N GLU A 228 18.34 12.39 13.01
CA GLU A 228 19.66 12.46 12.37
C GLU A 228 20.11 11.11 11.78
N SER A 229 19.90 10.00 12.51
CA SER A 229 20.23 8.65 12.04
C SER A 229 19.38 8.21 10.84
N ALA A 230 18.09 8.55 10.82
CA ALA A 230 17.21 8.27 9.70
C ALA A 230 17.58 9.13 8.50
N PHE A 231 17.90 10.41 8.73
CA PHE A 231 18.33 11.35 7.70
C PHE A 231 19.65 10.91 7.07
N ALA A 232 20.63 10.50 7.88
CA ALA A 232 21.90 9.96 7.40
C ALA A 232 21.72 8.72 6.52
N THR A 233 20.66 7.93 6.69
CA THR A 233 20.45 6.76 5.82
C THR A 233 19.58 7.05 4.61
N VAL A 234 18.56 7.91 4.75
CA VAL A 234 17.69 8.31 3.63
C VAL A 234 18.47 9.16 2.62
N TRP A 235 19.33 10.05 3.11
CA TRP A 235 20.09 10.99 2.27
C TRP A 235 21.61 10.74 2.27
N GLY A 236 22.14 9.73 2.97
CA GLY A 236 23.58 9.49 3.07
C GLY A 236 24.31 9.17 1.77
N ARG A 237 23.57 8.81 0.71
CA ARG A 237 24.14 8.70 -0.65
C ARG A 237 24.35 10.05 -1.33
N LYS A 238 23.82 11.14 -0.76
CA LYS A 238 23.97 12.50 -1.26
C LYS A 238 25.21 13.15 -0.64
N LYS A 239 25.59 14.29 -1.21
CA LYS A 239 26.69 15.13 -0.70
C LYS A 239 26.41 15.55 0.75
N ARG A 240 27.45 15.58 1.58
CA ARG A 240 27.36 15.81 3.03
C ARG A 240 26.70 17.15 3.36
N GLU A 241 26.93 18.18 2.56
CA GLU A 241 26.36 19.51 2.74
C GLU A 241 24.83 19.49 2.63
N ILE A 242 24.28 18.64 1.75
CA ILE A 242 22.83 18.47 1.59
C ILE A 242 22.24 17.78 2.82
N VAL A 243 22.95 16.80 3.37
CA VAL A 243 22.53 16.08 4.58
C VAL A 243 22.51 17.04 5.76
N ASP A 244 23.60 17.79 5.98
CA ASP A 244 23.72 18.74 7.08
C ASP A 244 22.66 19.85 7.01
N ALA A 245 22.36 20.36 5.81
CA ALA A 245 21.30 21.34 5.61
C ALA A 245 19.91 20.78 5.97
N ASN A 246 19.63 19.53 5.60
CA ASN A 246 18.36 18.87 5.97
C ASN A 246 18.27 18.61 7.47
N VAL A 247 19.35 18.18 8.12
CA VAL A 247 19.41 17.99 9.57
C VAL A 247 19.10 19.31 10.28
N LYS A 248 19.78 20.40 9.92
CA LYS A 248 19.53 21.73 10.51
C LYS A 248 18.09 22.20 10.30
N ALA A 249 17.54 22.01 9.11
CA ALA A 249 16.14 22.34 8.81
C ALA A 249 15.16 21.55 9.69
N ALA A 250 15.39 20.24 9.85
CA ALA A 250 14.57 19.41 10.75
C ALA A 250 14.71 19.86 12.21
N SER A 251 15.93 20.17 12.67
CA SER A 251 16.18 20.67 14.02
C SER A 251 15.47 22.00 14.30
N ALA A 252 15.34 22.88 13.30
CA ALA A 252 14.59 24.13 13.45
C ALA A 252 13.09 23.86 13.72
N GLY A 253 12.48 22.94 12.95
CA GLY A 253 11.09 22.54 13.19
C GLY A 253 10.89 21.83 14.53
N TYR A 254 11.86 21.00 14.93
CA TYR A 254 11.86 20.31 16.22
C TYR A 254 11.84 21.30 17.39
N LYS A 255 12.73 22.30 17.38
CA LYS A 255 12.83 23.34 18.43
C LYS A 255 11.56 24.16 18.54
N HIS A 256 10.94 24.52 17.42
CA HIS A 256 9.70 25.29 17.43
C HIS A 256 8.58 24.56 18.20
N VAL A 257 8.42 23.26 18.00
CA VAL A 257 7.43 22.47 18.76
C VAL A 257 7.82 22.34 20.23
N ASP A 258 9.11 22.29 20.55
CA ASP A 258 9.60 22.23 21.92
C ASP A 258 9.22 23.51 22.70
N GLU A 259 9.37 24.67 22.05
CA GLU A 259 8.96 25.97 22.58
C GLU A 259 7.43 26.12 22.64
N ASP A 260 6.70 25.50 21.71
CA ASP A 260 5.22 25.52 21.64
C ASP A 260 4.54 24.42 22.49
N GLY A 261 5.14 24.04 23.62
CA GLY A 261 4.53 23.12 24.59
C GLY A 261 4.89 21.63 24.41
N GLY A 262 5.85 21.30 23.53
CA GLY A 262 6.47 19.98 23.46
C GLY A 262 5.62 18.90 22.78
N SER A 263 5.84 17.63 23.15
CA SER A 263 5.18 16.48 22.53
C SER A 263 3.69 16.38 22.86
N LEU A 264 2.99 15.49 22.16
CA LEU A 264 1.62 15.11 22.48
C LEU A 264 1.53 14.11 23.65
N ASN A 265 2.67 13.71 24.24
CA ASN A 265 2.75 12.76 25.36
C ASN A 265 1.92 11.48 25.15
N LEU A 266 1.99 10.90 23.95
CA LEU A 266 1.23 9.69 23.58
C LEU A 266 1.63 8.43 24.39
N GLY A 267 2.66 8.52 25.23
CA GLY A 267 3.14 7.43 26.08
C GLY A 267 3.72 6.25 25.32
N MET A 268 4.18 6.48 24.08
CA MET A 268 4.76 5.49 23.18
C MET A 268 6.12 5.02 23.68
N ARG A 269 6.41 3.73 23.57
CA ARG A 269 7.73 3.16 23.86
C ARG A 269 8.53 2.89 22.60
N TYR A 270 9.73 3.45 22.54
CA TYR A 270 10.69 3.26 21.46
C TYR A 270 11.74 2.22 21.87
N THR A 271 11.65 1.02 21.28
CA THR A 271 12.57 -0.09 21.63
C THR A 271 13.89 -0.02 20.88
N GLY A 272 14.00 0.81 19.84
CA GLY A 272 15.19 0.90 18.96
C GLY A 272 15.46 -0.36 18.11
N LYS A 273 14.65 -1.41 18.24
CA LYS A 273 14.78 -2.63 17.44
C LYS A 273 14.25 -2.40 16.04
N ALA A 274 15.15 -2.08 15.11
CA ALA A 274 14.80 -1.80 13.72
C ALA A 274 13.95 -2.92 13.08
N ARG A 275 12.92 -2.50 12.35
CA ARG A 275 12.00 -3.38 11.62
C ARG A 275 12.10 -3.16 10.12
N LEU A 276 11.79 -4.19 9.34
CA LEU A 276 11.71 -4.10 7.88
C LEU A 276 10.44 -3.32 7.48
N LEU A 277 10.62 -2.29 6.67
CA LEU A 277 9.54 -1.60 5.96
C LEU A 277 9.58 -2.03 4.50
N ILE A 278 8.52 -2.67 4.03
CA ILE A 278 8.42 -3.22 2.66
C ILE A 278 7.02 -3.00 2.11
N THR A 279 6.89 -2.73 0.81
CA THR A 279 5.59 -2.64 0.14
C THR A 279 5.07 -4.03 -0.25
N GLY A 280 3.76 -4.14 -0.52
CA GLY A 280 3.18 -5.41 -0.99
C GLY A 280 3.85 -5.94 -2.26
N ASN A 281 4.09 -5.06 -3.24
CA ASN A 281 4.75 -5.43 -4.50
C ASN A 281 6.21 -5.84 -4.32
N GLN A 282 6.95 -5.19 -3.41
CA GLN A 282 8.30 -5.63 -3.04
C GLN A 282 8.28 -6.99 -2.34
N ALA A 283 7.30 -7.25 -1.48
CA ALA A 283 7.15 -8.54 -0.81
C ALA A 283 6.83 -9.67 -1.82
N ILE A 284 5.96 -9.40 -2.82
CA ILE A 284 5.68 -10.34 -3.92
C ILE A 284 6.97 -10.63 -4.70
N ALA A 285 7.71 -9.60 -5.09
CA ALA A 285 8.94 -9.77 -5.87
C ALA A 285 10.04 -10.52 -5.07
N LEU A 286 10.21 -10.18 -3.78
CA LEU A 286 11.13 -10.88 -2.88
C LEU A 286 10.73 -12.35 -2.70
N GLY A 287 9.43 -12.63 -2.54
CA GLY A 287 8.89 -13.99 -2.46
C GLY A 287 9.15 -14.78 -3.74
N ALA A 288 8.95 -14.17 -4.91
CA ALA A 288 9.23 -14.79 -6.20
C ALA A 288 10.72 -15.13 -6.37
N LEU A 289 11.62 -14.21 -6.00
CA LEU A 289 13.06 -14.47 -6.01
C LEU A 289 13.46 -15.58 -5.04
N ALA A 290 12.93 -15.55 -3.81
CA ALA A 290 13.19 -16.58 -2.80
C ALA A 290 12.68 -17.97 -3.25
N ALA A 291 11.58 -18.00 -4.01
CA ALA A 291 11.06 -19.20 -4.64
C ALA A 291 11.81 -19.59 -5.93
N GLY A 292 12.89 -18.89 -6.31
CA GLY A 292 13.71 -19.24 -7.46
C GLY A 292 13.09 -18.91 -8.82
N CYS A 293 12.20 -17.91 -8.89
CA CYS A 293 11.73 -17.36 -10.17
C CYS A 293 12.91 -16.81 -10.98
N LYS A 294 13.02 -17.18 -12.26
CA LYS A 294 14.10 -16.73 -13.16
C LYS A 294 13.62 -15.99 -14.41
N PHE A 295 12.32 -15.86 -14.60
CA PHE A 295 11.77 -15.14 -15.74
C PHE A 295 10.54 -14.31 -15.34
N LEU A 296 10.56 -13.02 -15.67
CA LEU A 296 9.42 -12.11 -15.57
C LEU A 296 9.19 -11.44 -16.92
N ALA A 297 8.02 -11.62 -17.52
CA ALA A 297 7.54 -10.81 -18.64
C ALA A 297 6.35 -9.97 -18.19
N GLN A 298 6.39 -8.65 -18.40
CA GLN A 298 5.38 -7.75 -17.88
C GLN A 298 5.18 -6.51 -18.77
N TYR A 299 3.91 -6.16 -18.99
CA TYR A 299 3.52 -4.86 -19.52
C TYR A 299 3.27 -3.87 -18.36
N PRO A 300 3.72 -2.60 -18.43
CA PRO A 300 3.50 -1.63 -17.36
C PRO A 300 2.02 -1.29 -17.16
N MET A 301 1.47 -1.62 -15.99
CA MET A 301 0.12 -1.21 -15.58
C MET A 301 0.04 -0.96 -14.07
N THR A 302 -0.60 0.15 -13.67
CA THR A 302 -0.89 0.46 -12.26
C THR A 302 -1.89 -0.54 -11.67
N PRO A 303 -1.66 -1.12 -10.48
CA PRO A 303 -0.54 -0.86 -9.55
C PRO A 303 0.60 -1.91 -9.61
N ALA A 304 0.67 -2.76 -10.63
CA ALA A 304 1.62 -3.87 -10.72
C ALA A 304 3.04 -3.48 -11.20
N SER A 305 3.23 -2.35 -11.89
CA SER A 305 4.52 -1.98 -12.52
C SER A 305 5.73 -1.99 -11.58
N SER A 306 5.53 -1.65 -10.30
CA SER A 306 6.63 -1.63 -9.31
C SER A 306 7.24 -3.01 -9.03
N ILE A 307 6.54 -4.12 -9.35
CA ILE A 307 7.10 -5.47 -9.29
C ILE A 307 8.22 -5.61 -10.34
N MET A 308 7.95 -5.20 -11.59
CA MET A 308 8.95 -5.21 -12.66
C MET A 308 10.14 -4.31 -12.35
N HIS A 309 9.90 -3.08 -11.86
CA HIS A 309 11.00 -2.17 -11.50
C HIS A 309 11.91 -2.79 -10.44
N TRP A 310 11.33 -3.34 -9.36
CA TRP A 310 12.12 -3.97 -8.32
C TRP A 310 12.86 -5.22 -8.83
N MET A 311 12.20 -6.06 -9.62
CA MET A 311 12.82 -7.26 -10.19
C MET A 311 13.96 -6.91 -11.16
N ALA A 312 13.80 -5.87 -11.98
CA ALA A 312 14.82 -5.41 -12.91
C ALA A 312 16.09 -4.91 -12.18
N ASP A 313 15.92 -4.15 -11.10
CA ASP A 313 17.04 -3.66 -10.29
C ASP A 313 17.85 -4.79 -9.64
N HIS A 314 17.20 -5.92 -9.32
CA HIS A 314 17.83 -7.06 -8.64
C HIS A 314 18.20 -8.21 -9.60
N ALA A 315 17.77 -8.13 -10.86
CA ALA A 315 17.95 -9.18 -11.86
C ALA A 315 19.42 -9.61 -12.05
N PRO A 316 20.39 -8.68 -12.17
CA PRO A 316 21.79 -9.02 -12.40
C PRO A 316 22.41 -9.89 -11.30
N ALA A 317 22.01 -9.67 -10.04
CA ALA A 317 22.53 -10.40 -8.89
C ALA A 317 21.95 -11.82 -8.75
N HIS A 318 20.77 -12.06 -9.36
CA HIS A 318 20.02 -13.30 -9.14
C HIS A 318 19.81 -14.13 -10.42
N GLY A 319 20.37 -13.69 -11.56
CA GLY A 319 20.24 -14.38 -12.84
C GLY A 319 18.78 -14.47 -13.31
N VAL A 320 18.00 -13.41 -13.06
CA VAL A 320 16.61 -13.33 -13.53
C VAL A 320 16.56 -12.56 -14.83
N VAL A 321 15.80 -13.06 -15.79
CA VAL A 321 15.48 -12.31 -17.01
C VAL A 321 14.20 -11.52 -16.77
N VAL A 322 14.28 -10.20 -16.92
CA VAL A 322 13.13 -9.30 -16.85
C VAL A 322 12.91 -8.70 -18.22
N LYS A 323 11.72 -8.92 -18.78
CA LYS A 323 11.33 -8.43 -20.10
C LYS A 323 10.13 -7.52 -19.97
N GLN A 324 10.33 -6.23 -20.24
CA GLN A 324 9.21 -5.37 -20.59
C GLN A 324 8.75 -5.76 -22.00
N VAL A 325 7.47 -6.06 -22.12
CA VAL A 325 6.83 -6.47 -23.38
C VAL A 325 5.91 -5.38 -23.91
N GLU A 326 5.42 -5.58 -25.13
CA GLU A 326 4.56 -4.69 -25.89
C GLU A 326 3.11 -4.63 -25.39
N ASP A 327 2.59 -5.73 -24.85
CA ASP A 327 1.23 -5.86 -24.30
C ASP A 327 1.10 -7.06 -23.35
N GLU A 328 -0.07 -7.24 -22.74
CA GLU A 328 -0.34 -8.37 -21.83
C GLU A 328 -0.45 -9.73 -22.52
N LEU A 329 -0.72 -9.80 -23.83
CA LEU A 329 -0.73 -11.06 -24.60
C LEU A 329 0.68 -11.61 -24.73
N ALA A 330 1.62 -10.77 -25.14
CA ALA A 330 3.04 -11.09 -25.15
C ALA A 330 3.54 -11.47 -23.75
N ALA A 331 3.09 -10.76 -22.70
CA ALA A 331 3.53 -11.00 -21.33
C ALA A 331 3.22 -12.42 -20.87
N ILE A 332 1.96 -12.86 -21.01
CA ILE A 332 1.55 -14.18 -20.55
C ILE A 332 2.13 -15.29 -21.42
N ASN A 333 2.16 -15.11 -22.75
CA ASN A 333 2.66 -16.14 -23.67
C ASN A 333 4.17 -16.36 -23.53
N MET A 334 4.95 -15.30 -23.30
CA MET A 334 6.38 -15.44 -22.97
C MET A 334 6.60 -16.14 -21.62
N ALA A 335 5.81 -15.80 -20.59
CA ALA A 335 5.91 -16.43 -19.29
C ALA A 335 5.56 -17.94 -19.34
N ILE A 336 4.51 -18.30 -20.09
CA ILE A 336 4.14 -19.70 -20.33
C ILE A 336 5.23 -20.44 -21.10
N GLY A 337 5.78 -19.84 -22.16
CA GLY A 337 6.89 -20.43 -22.91
C GLY A 337 8.12 -20.70 -22.03
N ALA A 338 8.46 -19.78 -21.13
CA ALA A 338 9.52 -19.97 -20.14
C ALA A 338 9.18 -21.09 -19.14
N GLY A 339 7.93 -21.14 -18.67
CA GLY A 339 7.39 -22.22 -17.84
C GLY A 339 7.54 -23.60 -18.48
N PHE A 340 7.14 -23.71 -19.75
CA PHE A 340 7.24 -24.92 -20.56
C PHE A 340 8.70 -25.36 -20.76
N ALA A 341 9.63 -24.43 -20.90
CA ALA A 341 11.07 -24.71 -20.97
C ALA A 341 11.69 -25.15 -19.62
N GLY A 342 10.91 -25.23 -18.54
CA GLY A 342 11.34 -25.69 -17.22
C GLY A 342 11.77 -24.58 -16.25
N VAL A 343 11.54 -23.32 -16.60
CA VAL A 343 11.90 -22.17 -15.76
C VAL A 343 10.70 -21.73 -14.91
N ARG A 344 10.92 -21.42 -13.62
CA ARG A 344 9.90 -20.73 -12.81
C ARG A 344 9.71 -19.32 -13.35
N ALA A 345 8.55 -19.10 -13.97
CA ALA A 345 8.21 -17.87 -14.66
C ALA A 345 6.95 -17.22 -14.09
N MET A 346 6.89 -15.89 -14.17
CA MET A 346 5.72 -15.13 -13.76
C MET A 346 5.44 -13.94 -14.68
N THR A 347 4.23 -13.41 -14.55
CA THR A 347 3.83 -12.09 -15.03
C THR A 347 3.08 -11.34 -13.93
N ALA A 348 2.97 -10.02 -14.03
CA ALA A 348 2.16 -9.22 -13.11
C ALA A 348 1.33 -8.18 -13.86
N THR A 349 0.07 -8.05 -13.46
CA THR A 349 -0.93 -7.26 -14.17
C THR A 349 -2.04 -6.78 -13.19
N SER A 350 -3.11 -6.22 -13.74
CA SER A 350 -4.33 -5.77 -13.07
C SER A 350 -5.54 -6.14 -13.95
N GLY A 351 -6.76 -5.75 -13.57
CA GLY A 351 -8.00 -6.29 -14.16
C GLY A 351 -8.06 -6.23 -15.70
N GLY A 352 -7.77 -5.07 -16.30
CA GLY A 352 -7.80 -4.91 -17.75
C GLY A 352 -6.82 -5.83 -18.49
N GLY A 353 -5.57 -5.83 -18.06
CA GLY A 353 -4.53 -6.70 -18.62
C GLY A 353 -4.78 -8.19 -18.36
N PHE A 354 -5.29 -8.56 -17.18
CA PHE A 354 -5.67 -9.95 -16.89
C PHE A 354 -6.75 -10.46 -17.84
N SER A 355 -7.70 -9.61 -18.23
CA SER A 355 -8.74 -9.95 -19.22
C SER A 355 -8.14 -10.30 -20.59
N LEU A 356 -7.05 -9.65 -20.99
CA LEU A 356 -6.32 -9.99 -22.21
C LEU A 356 -5.57 -11.33 -22.09
N MET A 357 -5.10 -11.69 -20.89
CA MET A 357 -4.31 -12.91 -20.67
C MET A 357 -5.11 -14.22 -20.71
N VAL A 358 -6.45 -14.17 -20.75
CA VAL A 358 -7.31 -15.35 -20.56
C VAL A 358 -7.08 -16.43 -21.62
N GLU A 359 -6.85 -16.07 -22.89
CA GLU A 359 -6.53 -17.02 -23.95
C GLU A 359 -5.23 -17.78 -23.65
N GLY A 360 -4.16 -17.04 -23.32
CA GLY A 360 -2.87 -17.62 -22.94
C GLY A 360 -2.98 -18.50 -21.70
N LEU A 361 -3.72 -18.09 -20.66
CA LEU A 361 -3.95 -18.92 -19.48
C LEU A 361 -4.67 -20.24 -19.82
N GLY A 362 -5.64 -20.21 -20.74
CA GLY A 362 -6.29 -21.41 -21.26
C GLY A 362 -5.30 -22.34 -21.96
N GLN A 363 -4.41 -21.78 -22.79
CA GLN A 363 -3.32 -22.53 -23.43
C GLN A 363 -2.37 -23.14 -22.38
N GLY A 364 -1.95 -22.37 -21.38
CA GLY A 364 -1.06 -22.84 -20.30
C GLY A 364 -1.66 -24.02 -19.52
N GLY A 365 -2.97 -23.99 -19.27
CA GLY A 365 -3.70 -25.11 -18.68
C GLY A 365 -3.74 -26.34 -19.60
N MET A 366 -3.98 -26.16 -20.90
CA MET A 366 -4.03 -27.26 -21.88
C MET A 366 -2.70 -28.00 -22.00
N VAL A 367 -1.56 -27.30 -21.95
CA VAL A 367 -0.22 -27.90 -22.08
C VAL A 367 0.44 -28.20 -20.74
N GLU A 368 -0.28 -27.99 -19.63
CA GLU A 368 0.21 -28.16 -18.25
C GLU A 368 1.50 -27.37 -17.95
N ALA A 369 1.66 -26.19 -18.57
CA ALA A 369 2.83 -25.33 -18.35
C ALA A 369 2.71 -24.53 -17.04
N PRO A 370 3.71 -24.57 -16.14
CA PRO A 370 3.66 -23.84 -14.88
C PRO A 370 3.87 -22.34 -15.10
N VAL A 371 2.92 -21.51 -14.65
CA VAL A 371 3.02 -20.05 -14.69
C VAL A 371 2.31 -19.42 -13.50
N VAL A 372 2.82 -18.28 -13.01
CA VAL A 372 2.13 -17.45 -12.01
C VAL A 372 1.77 -16.09 -12.62
N ALA A 373 0.49 -15.75 -12.63
CA ALA A 373 0.00 -14.42 -12.99
C ALA A 373 -0.43 -13.65 -11.74
N ILE A 374 0.30 -12.60 -11.39
CA ILE A 374 -0.04 -11.75 -10.24
C ILE A 374 -1.13 -10.76 -10.66
N LEU A 375 -2.30 -10.89 -10.05
CA LEU A 375 -3.44 -9.99 -10.24
C LEU A 375 -3.48 -8.92 -9.13
N CYS A 376 -2.90 -7.76 -9.39
CA CYS A 376 -3.03 -6.60 -8.50
C CYS A 376 -4.37 -5.91 -8.75
N GLN A 377 -5.42 -6.33 -8.02
CA GLN A 377 -6.79 -5.82 -8.20
C GLN A 377 -6.89 -4.30 -7.95
N ARG A 378 -7.63 -3.63 -8.83
CA ARG A 378 -7.97 -2.20 -8.79
C ARG A 378 -9.43 -2.04 -9.22
N SER A 379 -10.05 -0.91 -8.90
CA SER A 379 -11.47 -0.66 -9.23
C SER A 379 -11.74 -0.78 -10.73
N GLY A 380 -12.74 -1.60 -11.07
CA GLY A 380 -13.27 -1.77 -12.42
C GLY A 380 -14.67 -1.12 -12.57
N PRO A 381 -15.46 -1.52 -13.59
CA PRO A 381 -15.06 -2.30 -14.76
C PRO A 381 -14.23 -1.46 -15.77
N SER A 382 -13.69 -2.11 -16.80
CA SER A 382 -12.88 -1.48 -17.86
C SER A 382 -11.67 -0.73 -17.28
N THR A 383 -11.45 0.54 -17.65
CA THR A 383 -10.41 1.38 -17.05
C THR A 383 -10.64 1.58 -15.55
N GLY A 384 -11.90 1.73 -15.14
CA GLY A 384 -12.33 1.97 -13.77
C GLY A 384 -11.62 3.15 -13.11
N LEU A 385 -11.11 2.94 -11.90
CA LEU A 385 -10.33 3.94 -11.15
C LEU A 385 -8.91 3.41 -10.91
N PRO A 386 -7.94 3.70 -11.78
CA PRO A 386 -6.62 3.04 -11.78
C PRO A 386 -5.81 3.17 -10.49
N THR A 387 -6.11 4.20 -9.68
CA THR A 387 -5.42 4.50 -8.41
C THR A 387 -6.23 4.12 -7.17
N LYS A 388 -7.36 3.45 -7.34
CA LYS A 388 -8.24 2.99 -6.25
C LYS A 388 -8.28 1.47 -6.19
N THR A 389 -8.45 0.98 -4.96
CA THR A 389 -8.49 -0.45 -4.66
C THR A 389 -9.94 -0.94 -4.64
N GLU A 390 -10.14 -2.17 -5.10
CA GLU A 390 -11.42 -2.87 -5.08
C GLU A 390 -11.14 -4.38 -5.04
N GLN A 391 -12.14 -5.16 -4.63
CA GLN A 391 -12.12 -6.63 -4.61
C GLN A 391 -13.27 -7.18 -5.45
N GLY A 392 -13.45 -6.61 -6.65
CA GLY A 392 -14.60 -6.80 -7.54
C GLY A 392 -14.36 -7.75 -8.70
#